data_AF-A0A818MZP3-F1
#
_entry.id   AF-A0A818MZP3-F1
#
_cell.length_a   1.000
_cell.length_b   1.000
_cell.length_c   1.000
_cell.angle_alpha   90.00
_cell.angle_beta   90.00
_cell.angle_gamma   90.00
#
_symmetry.space_group_name_H-M   'P 1'
#
loop_
_entity.id
_entity.type
_entity.pdbx_description
1 polymer ?
#
loop_
_entity_poly.entity_id
_entity_poly.type
_entity_poly.pdbx_seq_one_letter_code
_entity_poly.pdbx_strand_id
1 'polypeptide(L)'
;MYTAINKRVIGICTKCKCSWKKHQHITYGYETNIRRLTEASSLSDIDKRISDLRDEKSKIEDVYKKLSKFLHANAILPLNDDILEYLKLFIKEEQMKKNAGNQNNDVIQGLEQMMKDYEEEINLFKKTIENEKDRSNAKDVLKSDDIFPLVGTLYRLPINGKKIREQVDGLKISQNNISSKREFFVELPVKANSSTIMCQFKNIISNK
;
A
#
# COMPACT_ATOMS: atom_id res chain seq x y z
N MET A 1 -14.24 2.94 16.62
CA MET A 1 -14.58 1.55 16.25
C MET A 1 -15.62 1.62 15.14
N TYR A 2 -15.21 1.46 13.88
CA TYR A 2 -16.06 1.64 12.72
C TYR A 2 -16.71 0.31 12.35
N THR A 3 -18.02 0.21 12.47
CA THR A 3 -18.79 -0.93 11.99
C THR A 3 -19.25 -0.64 10.56
N ALA A 4 -18.66 -1.32 9.59
CA ALA A 4 -19.18 -1.37 8.23
C ALA A 4 -20.48 -2.19 8.23
N ILE A 5 -21.63 -1.51 8.37
CA ILE A 5 -22.93 -2.17 8.27
C ILE A 5 -23.20 -2.40 6.78
N ASN A 6 -22.97 -3.63 6.32
CA ASN A 6 -23.27 -4.05 4.96
C ASN A 6 -24.78 -4.33 4.84
N LYS A 7 -25.60 -3.26 4.83
CA LYS A 7 -27.05 -3.37 4.55
C LYS A 7 -27.19 -3.82 3.08
N ARG A 8 -27.48 -5.10 2.87
CA ARG A 8 -27.85 -5.64 1.54
C ARG A 8 -29.21 -5.06 1.13
N VAL A 9 -29.20 -3.89 0.50
CA VAL A 9 -30.42 -3.30 -0.07
C VAL A 9 -30.66 -3.96 -1.43
N ILE A 10 -31.69 -4.81 -1.49
CA ILE A 10 -32.20 -5.36 -2.74
C ILE A 10 -33.08 -4.26 -3.34
N GLY A 11 -32.59 -3.57 -4.37
CA GLY A 11 -33.31 -2.45 -4.98
C GLY A 11 -32.97 -2.23 -6.46
N ILE A 12 -33.87 -1.54 -7.16
CA ILE A 12 -33.68 -1.06 -8.53
C ILE A 12 -33.40 0.44 -8.45
N CYS A 13 -32.34 0.92 -9.11
CA CYS A 13 -31.99 2.34 -9.08
C CYS A 13 -33.08 3.17 -9.78
N THR A 14 -33.56 4.22 -9.12
CA THR A 14 -34.58 5.14 -9.66
C THR A 14 -34.09 5.99 -10.84
N LYS A 15 -32.77 6.13 -11.02
CA LYS A 15 -32.13 6.95 -12.06
C LYS A 15 -31.82 6.18 -13.35
N CYS A 16 -31.22 4.99 -13.25
CA CYS A 16 -30.85 4.15 -14.41
C CYS A 16 -31.79 2.95 -14.64
N LYS A 17 -32.73 2.67 -13.73
CA LYS A 17 -33.57 1.44 -13.69
C LYS A 17 -32.78 0.12 -13.69
N CYS A 18 -31.49 0.17 -13.41
CA CYS A 18 -30.61 -0.99 -13.35
C CYS A 18 -30.58 -1.60 -11.93
N SER A 19 -30.29 -2.91 -11.84
CA SER A 19 -30.16 -3.61 -10.55
C SER A 19 -29.04 -2.99 -9.73
N TRP A 20 -29.27 -2.75 -8.43
CA TRP A 20 -28.28 -2.15 -7.52
C TRP A 20 -26.96 -2.93 -7.46
N LYS A 21 -26.95 -4.22 -7.82
CA LYS A 21 -25.72 -5.02 -7.99
C LYS A 21 -24.76 -4.41 -9.03
N LYS A 22 -25.27 -3.75 -10.08
CA LYS A 22 -24.44 -3.06 -11.09
C LYS A 22 -23.86 -1.73 -10.58
N HIS A 23 -24.40 -1.21 -9.48
CA HIS A 23 -23.91 0.01 -8.81
C HIS A 23 -23.00 -0.29 -7.62
N GLN A 24 -22.70 -1.57 -7.32
CA GLN A 24 -21.67 -1.95 -6.36
C GLN A 24 -20.26 -1.66 -6.92
N HIS A 25 -19.96 -0.39 -7.14
CA HIS A 25 -18.64 0.12 -6.83
C HIS A 25 -18.72 0.56 -5.37
N ILE A 26 -17.78 0.11 -4.55
CA ILE A 26 -17.75 0.37 -3.11
C ILE A 26 -17.90 1.88 -2.89
N THR A 27 -19.12 2.31 -2.57
CA THR A 27 -19.46 3.69 -2.26
C THR A 27 -19.67 3.68 -0.77
N TYR A 28 -18.58 3.93 -0.03
CA TYR A 28 -18.67 4.17 1.39
C TYR A 28 -19.50 5.44 1.59
N GLY A 29 -20.72 5.29 2.08
CA GLY A 29 -21.51 6.41 2.57
C GLY A 29 -20.97 6.80 3.94
N TYR A 30 -20.49 8.04 4.08
CA TYR A 30 -20.11 8.58 5.37
C TYR A 30 -21.37 9.05 6.10
N GLU A 31 -21.91 8.21 6.99
CA GLU A 31 -22.83 8.69 8.01
C GLU A 31 -22.01 9.34 9.12
N THR A 32 -22.24 10.63 9.37
CA THR A 32 -21.74 11.34 10.55
C THR A 32 -22.43 10.78 11.79
N ASN A 33 -21.95 9.64 12.28
CA ASN A 33 -22.26 9.21 13.63
C ASN A 33 -21.55 10.16 14.59
N ILE A 34 -22.21 11.28 14.91
CA ILE A 34 -21.82 12.13 16.04
C ILE A 34 -22.09 11.29 17.30
N ARG A 35 -21.16 10.39 17.62
CA ARG A 35 -21.02 9.90 18.99
C ARG A 35 -20.70 11.14 19.80
N ARG A 36 -21.69 11.62 20.57
CA ARG A 36 -21.40 12.52 21.69
C ARG A 36 -20.36 11.79 22.54
N LEU A 37 -19.13 12.28 22.50
CA LEU A 37 -18.07 11.86 23.41
C LEU A 37 -18.56 12.22 24.81
N THR A 38 -19.11 11.24 25.53
CA THR A 38 -19.51 11.39 26.93
C THR A 38 -18.32 11.21 27.88
N GLU A 39 -17.09 11.31 27.39
CA GLU A 39 -15.89 11.23 28.21
C GLU A 39 -15.01 12.42 27.83
N ALA A 40 -14.85 13.32 28.79
CA ALA A 40 -14.05 14.53 28.70
C ALA A 40 -12.57 14.17 28.44
N SER A 41 -12.23 13.91 27.18
CA SER A 41 -10.86 14.05 26.71
C SER A 41 -10.56 15.53 26.78
N SER A 42 -9.62 15.95 27.63
CA SER A 42 -9.26 17.36 27.67
C SER A 42 -8.70 17.76 26.30
N LEU A 43 -8.92 19.00 25.85
CA LEU A 43 -8.32 19.50 24.60
C LEU A 43 -6.80 19.22 24.57
N SER A 44 -6.16 19.27 25.74
CA SER A 44 -4.74 18.98 25.91
C SER A 44 -4.34 17.53 25.59
N ASP A 45 -5.22 16.55 25.80
CA ASP A 45 -4.95 15.15 25.47
C ASP A 45 -5.06 14.91 23.96
N ILE A 46 -5.97 15.62 23.30
CA ILE A 46 -6.13 15.60 21.84
C ILE A 46 -4.91 16.24 21.18
N ASP A 47 -4.46 17.39 21.67
CA ASP A 47 -3.29 18.09 21.13
C ASP A 47 -2.00 17.26 21.29
N LYS A 48 -1.80 16.64 22.46
CA LYS A 48 -0.70 15.70 22.68
C LYS A 48 -0.75 14.54 21.69
N ARG A 49 -1.94 13.96 21.49
CA ARG A 49 -2.12 12.85 20.56
C ARG A 49 -1.80 13.25 19.12
N ILE A 50 -2.18 14.46 18.71
CA ILE A 50 -1.83 15.00 17.39
C ILE A 50 -0.31 15.16 17.26
N SER A 51 0.35 15.68 18.30
CA SER A 51 1.81 15.80 18.32
C SER A 51 2.49 14.45 18.18
N ASP A 52 2.11 13.46 18.99
CA ASP A 52 2.69 12.11 18.94
C ASP A 52 2.55 11.47 17.55
N LEU A 53 1.39 11.67 16.91
CA LEU A 53 1.13 11.17 15.55
C LEU A 53 2.00 11.88 14.49
N ARG A 54 2.24 13.19 14.64
CA ARG A 54 3.12 13.95 13.74
C ARG A 54 4.58 13.50 13.89
N ASP A 55 5.02 13.31 15.12
CA ASP A 55 6.38 12.84 15.41
C ASP A 55 6.62 11.43 14.88
N GLU A 56 5.63 10.55 15.04
CA GLU A 56 5.72 9.20 14.52
C GLU A 56 5.71 9.17 12.99
N LYS A 57 4.86 9.98 12.35
CA LYS A 57 4.86 10.16 10.90
C LYS A 57 6.24 10.60 10.40
N SER A 58 6.84 11.61 11.02
CA SER A 58 8.16 12.11 10.61
C SER A 58 9.24 11.03 10.71
N LYS A 59 9.23 10.20 11.76
CA LYS A 59 10.16 9.06 11.90
C LYS A 59 9.96 8.01 10.82
N ILE A 60 8.70 7.71 10.47
CA ILE A 60 8.39 6.76 9.38
C ILE A 60 8.91 7.30 8.05
N GLU A 61 8.68 8.59 7.77
CA GLU A 61 9.15 9.24 6.54
C GLU A 61 10.68 9.22 6.42
N ASP A 62 11.42 9.52 7.49
CA ASP A 62 12.90 9.47 7.47
C ASP A 62 13.43 8.05 7.18
N VAL A 63 12.86 7.04 7.86
CA VAL A 63 13.25 5.65 7.60
C VAL A 63 12.87 5.23 6.17
N TYR A 64 11.69 5.62 5.70
CA TYR A 64 11.24 5.35 4.34
C TYR A 64 12.23 5.93 3.31
N LYS A 65 12.61 7.20 3.43
CA LYS A 65 13.58 7.85 2.53
C LYS A 65 14.90 7.08 2.47
N LYS A 66 15.44 6.67 3.63
CA LYS A 66 16.67 5.88 3.74
C LYS A 66 16.56 4.53 3.04
N LEU A 67 15.44 3.83 3.25
CA LEU A 67 15.18 2.54 2.61
C LEU A 67 14.98 2.69 1.10
N SER A 68 14.24 3.70 0.64
CA SER A 68 14.02 3.95 -0.79
C SER A 68 15.32 4.26 -1.50
N LYS A 69 16.19 5.11 -0.93
CA LYS A 69 17.54 5.37 -1.47
C LYS A 69 18.36 4.08 -1.59
N PHE A 70 18.39 3.26 -0.52
CA PHE A 70 19.08 1.98 -0.55
C PHE A 70 18.54 1.05 -1.63
N LEU A 71 17.21 0.88 -1.69
CA LEU A 71 16.56 0.00 -2.65
C LEU A 71 16.85 0.45 -4.06
N HIS A 72 16.72 1.73 -4.37
CA HIS A 72 17.01 2.21 -5.71
C HIS A 72 18.49 2.10 -6.12
N ALA A 73 19.44 2.24 -5.18
CA ALA A 73 20.86 2.06 -5.48
C ALA A 73 21.23 0.59 -5.75
N ASN A 74 20.48 -0.36 -5.19
CA ASN A 74 20.80 -1.80 -5.24
C ASN A 74 19.80 -2.63 -6.08
N ALA A 75 18.63 -2.09 -6.42
CA ALA A 75 17.62 -2.80 -7.17
C ALA A 75 17.95 -2.81 -8.66
N ILE A 76 17.88 -4.00 -9.25
CA ILE A 76 18.01 -4.20 -10.70
C ILE A 76 16.73 -3.72 -11.43
N LEU A 77 15.60 -3.66 -10.71
CA LEU A 77 14.28 -3.26 -11.24
C LEU A 77 13.83 -1.92 -10.66
N PRO A 78 13.03 -1.14 -11.40
CA PRO A 78 12.40 0.07 -10.87
C PRO A 78 11.54 -0.26 -9.66
N LEU A 79 11.71 0.51 -8.58
CA LEU A 79 10.91 0.40 -7.36
C LEU A 79 9.42 0.59 -7.71
N ASN A 80 8.58 -0.38 -7.37
CA ASN A 80 7.12 -0.21 -7.45
C ASN A 80 6.67 0.66 -6.27
N ASP A 81 6.70 1.97 -6.49
CA ASP A 81 6.36 2.94 -5.47
C ASP A 81 4.96 3.52 -5.71
N ASP A 82 3.99 2.95 -5.00
CA ASP A 82 2.58 3.30 -5.12
C ASP A 82 2.20 4.51 -4.22
N ILE A 83 3.15 5.17 -3.55
CA ILE A 83 2.86 6.27 -2.60
C ILE A 83 2.06 7.39 -3.27
N LEU A 84 2.42 7.77 -4.51
CA LEU A 84 1.69 8.81 -5.25
C LEU A 84 0.25 8.40 -5.54
N GLU A 85 -0.01 7.12 -5.79
CA GLU A 85 -1.37 6.62 -6.01
C GLU A 85 -2.19 6.65 -4.71
N TYR A 86 -1.58 6.28 -3.58
CA TYR A 86 -2.22 6.41 -2.27
C TYR A 86 -2.53 7.87 -1.91
N LEU A 87 -1.62 8.81 -2.17
CA LEU A 87 -1.87 10.23 -1.94
C LEU A 87 -3.02 10.76 -2.80
N LYS A 88 -3.05 10.38 -4.10
CA LYS A 88 -4.17 10.71 -4.99
C LYS A 88 -5.51 10.16 -4.49
N LEU A 89 -5.51 8.93 -3.97
CA LEU A 89 -6.69 8.32 -3.38
C LEU A 89 -7.18 9.13 -2.18
N PHE A 90 -6.30 9.50 -1.24
CA PHE A 90 -6.68 10.31 -0.08
C PHE A 90 -7.20 11.70 -0.46
N ILE A 91 -6.54 12.37 -1.41
CA ILE A 91 -7.03 13.67 -1.93
C ILE A 91 -8.45 13.52 -2.47
N LYS A 92 -8.70 12.47 -3.27
CA LYS A 92 -10.03 12.20 -3.83
C LYS A 92 -11.07 11.94 -2.75
N GLU A 93 -10.74 11.15 -1.72
CA GLU A 93 -11.63 10.90 -0.59
C GLU A 93 -11.97 12.19 0.17
N GLU A 94 -10.97 13.03 0.44
CA GLU A 94 -11.18 14.32 1.10
C GLU A 94 -11.97 15.31 0.23
N GLN A 95 -11.75 15.33 -1.08
CA GLN A 95 -12.58 16.11 -2.02
C GLN A 95 -14.04 15.64 -2.01
N MET A 96 -14.29 14.32 -1.95
CA MET A 96 -15.64 13.80 -1.81
C MET A 96 -16.31 14.24 -0.50
N LYS A 97 -15.54 14.27 0.60
CA LYS A 97 -16.02 14.79 1.90
C LYS A 97 -16.32 16.29 1.85
N LYS A 98 -15.50 17.07 1.12
CA LYS A 98 -15.73 18.50 0.89
C LYS A 98 -17.03 18.75 0.14
N ASN A 99 -17.27 17.98 -0.93
CA ASN A 99 -18.50 18.06 -1.71
C ASN A 99 -19.75 17.69 -0.90
N ALA A 100 -19.58 16.91 0.17
CA ALA A 100 -20.64 16.60 1.14
C ALA A 100 -20.81 17.64 2.25
N GLY A 101 -20.05 18.75 2.22
CA GLY A 101 -20.19 19.89 3.13
C GLY A 101 -19.13 20.01 4.24
N ASN A 102 -18.09 19.16 4.26
CA ASN A 102 -17.01 19.29 5.23
C ASN A 102 -16.06 20.45 4.91
N GLN A 103 -15.54 21.09 5.95
CA GLN A 103 -14.50 22.13 5.85
C GLN A 103 -13.12 21.51 6.08
N ASN A 104 -12.55 20.91 5.04
CA ASN A 104 -11.29 20.16 5.08
C ASN A 104 -10.26 20.67 4.06
N ASN A 105 -10.32 21.96 3.71
CA ASN A 105 -9.41 22.57 2.72
C ASN A 105 -7.93 22.43 3.13
N ASP A 106 -7.62 22.67 4.40
CA ASP A 106 -6.24 22.60 4.91
C ASP A 106 -5.66 21.19 4.78
N VAL A 107 -6.50 20.16 4.94
CA VAL A 107 -6.10 18.75 4.79
C VAL A 107 -5.81 18.43 3.33
N ILE A 108 -6.68 18.88 2.42
CA ILE A 108 -6.48 18.70 0.98
C ILE A 108 -5.19 19.39 0.54
N GLN A 109 -4.98 20.64 0.96
CA GLN A 109 -3.76 21.39 0.64
C GLN A 109 -2.50 20.70 1.21
N GLY A 110 -2.56 20.18 2.43
CA GLY A 110 -1.45 19.44 3.03
C GLY A 110 -1.12 18.15 2.27
N LEU A 111 -2.13 17.42 1.79
CA LEU A 111 -1.94 16.23 0.96
C LEU A 111 -1.38 16.56 -0.43
N GLU A 112 -1.87 17.62 -1.05
CA GLU A 112 -1.33 18.11 -2.33
C GLU A 112 0.12 18.56 -2.21
N GLN A 113 0.48 19.24 -1.12
CA GLN A 113 1.87 19.63 -0.86
C GLN A 113 2.75 18.40 -0.66
N MET A 114 2.32 17.44 0.17
CA MET A 114 3.06 16.19 0.37
C MET A 114 3.28 15.44 -0.94
N MET A 115 2.28 15.41 -1.83
CA MET A 115 2.41 14.78 -3.13
C MET A 115 3.47 15.46 -3.99
N LYS A 116 3.51 16.80 -4.01
CA LYS A 116 4.53 17.57 -4.72
C LYS A 116 5.93 17.35 -4.16
N ASP A 117 6.09 17.49 -2.84
CA ASP A 117 7.38 17.31 -2.15
C ASP A 117 7.96 15.92 -2.48
N TYR A 118 7.09 14.92 -2.51
CA TYR A 118 7.45 13.55 -2.83
C TYR A 118 7.86 13.35 -4.30
N GLU A 119 7.11 13.92 -5.25
CA GLU A 119 7.48 13.90 -6.68
C GLU A 119 8.83 14.58 -6.92
N GLU A 120 9.08 15.71 -6.26
CA GLU A 120 10.35 16.43 -6.33
C GLU A 120 11.51 15.59 -5.79
N GLU A 121 11.33 14.93 -4.64
CA GLU A 121 12.34 14.06 -4.03
C GLU A 121 12.70 12.88 -4.94
N ILE A 122 11.70 12.20 -5.54
CA ILE A 122 11.94 11.12 -6.50
C ILE A 122 12.70 11.64 -7.73
N ASN A 123 12.30 12.80 -8.26
CA ASN A 123 12.92 13.35 -9.47
C ASN A 123 14.37 13.78 -9.22
N LEU A 124 14.65 14.41 -8.07
CA LEU A 124 16.01 14.73 -7.65
C LEU A 124 16.85 13.47 -7.55
N PHE A 125 16.31 12.44 -6.91
CA PHE A 125 16.99 11.19 -6.69
C PHE A 125 17.27 10.41 -8.00
N LYS A 126 16.30 10.36 -8.93
CA LYS A 126 16.51 9.79 -10.27
C LYS A 126 17.64 10.48 -11.02
N LYS A 127 17.67 11.82 -10.99
CA LYS A 127 18.77 12.61 -11.59
C LYS A 127 20.11 12.28 -10.93
N THR A 128 20.15 12.10 -9.62
CA THR A 128 21.38 11.72 -8.92
C THR A 128 21.87 10.35 -9.37
N ILE A 129 21.01 9.33 -9.47
CA ILE A 129 21.39 8.01 -9.99
C ILE A 129 21.89 8.07 -11.44
N GLU A 130 21.20 8.81 -12.31
CA GLU A 130 21.58 8.94 -13.73
C GLU A 130 22.96 9.59 -13.88
N ASN A 131 23.29 10.54 -13.01
CA ASN A 131 24.59 11.22 -12.97
C ASN A 131 25.68 10.42 -12.22
N GLU A 132 25.31 9.53 -11.29
CA GLU A 132 26.21 8.69 -10.48
C GLU A 132 26.78 7.46 -11.20
N LYS A 133 26.72 7.41 -12.54
CA LYS A 133 27.60 6.51 -13.31
C LYS A 133 29.09 6.74 -13.03
N ASP A 134 29.46 7.87 -12.42
CA ASP A 134 30.77 8.09 -11.80
C ASP A 134 30.76 7.78 -10.28
N ARG A 135 31.36 6.63 -9.98
CA ARG A 135 31.35 5.82 -8.76
C ARG A 135 31.97 6.44 -7.49
N SER A 136 31.88 7.75 -7.27
CA SER A 136 32.62 8.43 -6.18
C SER A 136 31.78 9.02 -5.04
N ASN A 137 30.44 9.05 -5.14
CA ASN A 137 29.55 9.50 -4.06
C ASN A 137 28.93 8.36 -3.21
N ALA A 138 29.45 7.13 -3.34
CA ALA A 138 29.02 5.95 -2.58
C ALA A 138 29.31 5.98 -1.06
N LYS A 139 29.53 7.16 -0.47
CA LYS A 139 29.71 7.34 0.99
C LYS A 139 28.40 7.50 1.75
N ASP A 140 27.30 7.86 1.07
CA ASP A 140 25.99 8.09 1.71
C ASP A 140 24.95 6.98 1.42
N VAL A 141 25.38 5.91 0.73
CA VAL A 141 24.52 4.75 0.49
C VAL A 141 24.56 3.85 1.72
N LEU A 142 23.41 3.65 2.34
CA LEU A 142 23.23 2.75 3.47
C LEU A 142 23.85 1.38 3.19
N LYS A 143 24.57 0.81 4.16
CA LYS A 143 25.02 -0.58 4.02
C LYS A 143 23.86 -1.52 4.31
N SER A 144 23.94 -2.73 3.75
CA SER A 144 22.93 -3.78 3.99
C SER A 144 22.72 -4.04 5.50
N ASP A 145 23.78 -3.95 6.29
CA ASP A 145 23.74 -4.21 7.74
C ASP A 145 22.96 -3.13 8.50
N ASP A 146 22.87 -1.92 7.97
CA ASP A 146 22.20 -0.77 8.60
C ASP A 146 20.67 -0.77 8.39
N ILE A 147 20.16 -1.63 7.50
CA ILE A 147 18.73 -1.73 7.16
C ILE A 147 17.92 -2.36 8.29
N PHE A 148 18.39 -3.48 8.84
CA PHE A 148 17.67 -4.20 9.88
C PHE A 148 17.48 -3.37 11.17
N PRO A 149 18.47 -2.58 11.62
CA PRO A 149 18.27 -1.58 12.68
C PRO A 149 17.15 -0.58 12.39
N LEU A 150 17.06 -0.06 11.16
CA LEU A 150 16.00 0.87 10.74
C LEU A 150 14.62 0.22 10.78
N VAL A 151 14.48 -1.00 10.25
CA VAL A 151 13.22 -1.75 10.36
C VAL A 151 12.87 -2.00 11.82
N GLY A 152 13.87 -2.31 12.66
CA GLY A 152 13.72 -2.43 14.10
C GLY A 152 13.18 -1.15 14.75
N THR A 153 13.60 0.04 14.30
CA THR A 153 13.04 1.30 14.81
C THR A 153 11.56 1.46 14.47
N LEU A 154 11.14 1.05 13.26
CA LEU A 154 9.72 1.10 12.87
C LEU A 154 8.86 0.21 13.76
N TYR A 155 9.34 -0.99 14.09
CA TYR A 155 8.60 -1.91 14.96
C TYR A 155 8.50 -1.46 16.42
N ARG A 156 9.37 -0.54 16.85
CA ARG A 156 9.35 0.03 18.22
C ARG A 156 8.50 1.29 18.33
N LEU A 157 7.89 1.74 17.23
CA LEU A 157 7.03 2.92 17.26
C LEU A 157 5.79 2.67 18.14
N PRO A 158 5.43 3.62 19.02
CA PRO A 158 4.42 3.42 20.05
C PRO A 158 3.01 3.26 19.49
N ILE A 159 2.67 3.90 18.37
CA ILE A 159 1.31 3.89 17.83
C ILE A 159 1.14 2.82 16.75
N ASN A 160 1.99 2.84 15.72
CA ASN A 160 1.85 2.01 14.53
C ASN A 160 2.86 0.87 14.45
N GLY A 161 3.88 0.82 15.32
CA GLY A 161 4.96 -0.16 15.21
C GLY A 161 4.49 -1.61 15.26
N LYS A 162 3.51 -1.91 16.13
CA LYS A 162 2.87 -3.23 16.18
C LYS A 162 2.16 -3.59 14.87
N LYS A 163 1.39 -2.65 14.31
CA LYS A 163 0.64 -2.85 13.06
C LYS A 163 1.57 -3.05 11.86
N ILE A 164 2.67 -2.29 11.80
CA ILE A 164 3.70 -2.44 10.76
C ILE A 164 4.32 -3.83 10.85
N ARG A 165 4.64 -4.32 12.06
CA ARG A 165 5.17 -5.68 12.25
C ARG A 165 4.19 -6.75 11.77
N GLU A 166 2.93 -6.66 12.19
CA GLU A 166 1.88 -7.61 11.80
C GLU A 166 1.72 -7.67 10.27
N GLN A 167 1.74 -6.53 9.58
CA GLN A 167 1.66 -6.50 8.12
C GLN A 167 2.86 -7.18 7.46
N VAL A 168 4.08 -6.90 7.93
CA VAL A 168 5.30 -7.52 7.38
C VAL A 168 5.30 -9.03 7.62
N ASP A 169 4.93 -9.48 8.81
CA ASP A 169 4.90 -10.91 9.13
C ASP A 169 3.80 -11.63 8.33
N GLY A 170 2.64 -10.98 8.13
CA GLY A 170 1.60 -11.49 7.23
C GLY A 170 2.07 -11.66 5.79
N LEU A 171 2.87 -10.71 5.26
CA LEU A 171 3.47 -10.80 3.93
C LEU A 171 4.46 -11.97 3.82
N LYS A 172 5.32 -12.18 4.84
CA LYS A 172 6.26 -13.31 4.87
C LYS A 172 5.52 -14.65 4.85
N ILE A 173 4.44 -14.78 5.63
CA ILE A 173 3.62 -16.00 5.65
C ILE A 173 2.99 -16.24 4.27
N SER A 174 2.45 -15.19 3.65
CA SER A 174 1.87 -15.28 2.30
C SER A 174 2.91 -15.73 1.26
N GLN A 175 4.11 -15.14 1.29
CA GLN A 175 5.21 -15.51 0.38
C GLN A 175 5.68 -16.95 0.60
N ASN A 176 5.80 -17.40 1.85
CA ASN A 176 6.15 -18.79 2.15
C ASN A 176 5.10 -19.78 1.65
N ASN A 177 3.82 -19.44 1.77
CA ASN A 177 2.72 -20.24 1.22
C ASN A 177 2.76 -20.29 -0.31
N ILE A 178 3.10 -19.19 -0.98
CA ILE A 178 3.29 -19.15 -2.44
C ILE A 178 4.52 -19.97 -2.85
N SER A 179 5.62 -19.84 -2.13
CA SER A 179 6.85 -20.62 -2.36
C SER A 179 6.68 -22.12 -2.11
N SER A 180 5.68 -22.50 -1.31
CA SER A 180 5.28 -23.89 -1.09
C SER A 180 4.38 -24.43 -2.22
N LYS A 181 3.74 -23.56 -2.99
CA LYS A 181 3.05 -23.89 -4.26
C LYS A 181 4.04 -23.80 -5.43
N ARG A 182 5.12 -24.57 -5.38
CA ARG A 182 5.94 -24.75 -6.61
C ARG A 182 5.18 -25.63 -7.56
N GLU A 183 5.31 -25.37 -8.85
CA GLU A 183 4.91 -26.32 -9.88
C GLU A 183 5.68 -27.63 -9.62
N PHE A 184 4.94 -28.69 -9.28
CA PHE A 184 5.51 -30.04 -9.20
C PHE A 184 5.13 -30.76 -10.48
N PHE A 185 6.12 -31.40 -11.10
CA PHE A 185 5.89 -32.28 -12.23
C PHE A 185 5.01 -33.44 -11.77
N VAL A 186 3.77 -33.49 -12.26
CA VAL A 186 2.90 -34.64 -12.07
C VAL A 186 3.14 -35.58 -13.24
N GLU A 187 3.72 -36.75 -12.97
CA GLU A 187 3.71 -37.83 -13.95
C GLU A 187 2.26 -38.27 -14.16
N LEU A 188 1.78 -38.15 -15.40
CA LEU A 188 0.43 -38.56 -15.74
C LEU A 188 0.29 -40.08 -15.56
N PRO A 189 -0.81 -40.57 -14.97
CA PRO A 189 -1.10 -41.99 -14.90
C PRO A 189 -1.00 -42.63 -16.29
N VAL A 190 -0.48 -43.86 -16.37
CA VAL A 190 -0.17 -44.56 -17.64
C VAL A 190 -1.32 -44.46 -18.65
N LYS A 191 -2.56 -44.67 -18.21
CA LYS A 191 -3.78 -44.59 -19.05
C LYS A 191 -4.02 -43.20 -19.67
N ALA A 192 -3.74 -42.13 -18.91
CA ALA A 192 -3.87 -40.76 -19.40
C ALA A 192 -2.71 -40.40 -20.33
N ASN A 193 -1.50 -40.86 -19.98
CA ASN A 193 -0.26 -40.61 -20.72
C ASN A 193 -0.22 -41.30 -22.10
N SER A 194 -0.93 -42.42 -22.24
CA SER A 194 -1.08 -43.21 -23.47
C SER A 194 -2.41 -42.97 -24.20
N SER A 195 -3.22 -42.00 -23.77
CA SER A 195 -4.48 -41.70 -24.47
C SER A 195 -4.21 -41.15 -25.86
N THR A 196 -5.10 -41.43 -26.81
CA THR A 196 -5.00 -40.96 -28.19
C THR A 196 -4.82 -39.44 -28.28
N ILE A 197 -5.56 -38.69 -27.44
CA ILE A 197 -5.50 -37.22 -27.37
C ILE A 197 -4.13 -36.77 -26.86
N MET A 198 -3.57 -37.44 -25.85
CA MET A 198 -2.25 -37.10 -25.31
C MET A 198 -1.12 -37.43 -26.28
N CYS A 199 -1.23 -38.53 -27.04
CA CYS A 199 -0.27 -38.87 -28.10
C CYS A 199 -0.29 -37.83 -29.23
N GLN A 200 -1.48 -37.39 -29.65
CA GLN A 200 -1.64 -36.31 -30.63
C GLN A 200 -1.01 -35.00 -30.13
N PHE A 201 -1.27 -34.63 -28.87
CA PHE A 201 -0.71 -33.45 -28.25
C PHE A 201 0.82 -33.49 -28.18
N LYS A 202 1.41 -34.62 -27.75
CA LYS A 202 2.87 -34.83 -27.75
C LYS A 202 3.49 -34.70 -29.13
N ASN A 203 2.85 -35.28 -30.16
CA ASN A 203 3.34 -35.17 -31.54
C ASN A 203 3.31 -33.73 -32.05
N ILE A 204 2.33 -32.92 -31.64
CA ILE A 204 2.24 -31.50 -32.00
C ILE A 204 3.35 -30.68 -31.32
N ILE A 205 3.65 -30.98 -30.05
CA ILE A 205 4.73 -30.30 -29.31
C ILE A 205 6.11 -30.70 -29.84
N SER A 206 6.33 -31.97 -30.16
CA SER A 206 7.63 -32.48 -30.64
C SER A 206 7.95 -32.12 -32.10
N ASN A 207 6.95 -31.72 -32.90
CA ASN A 207 7.13 -31.29 -34.29
C ASN A 207 7.26 -29.75 -34.44
N LYS A 208 7.53 -29.04 -33.34
CA LYS A 208 7.83 -27.61 -33.29
C LYS A 208 9.29 -27.40 -32.92
#